data_AF-A0A7K2MMK1-F1
#
_entry.id   AF-A0A7K2MMK1-F1
#
_cell.length_a   1.000
_cell.length_b   1.000
_cell.length_c   1.000
_cell.angle_alpha   90.00
_cell.angle_beta   90.00
_cell.angle_gamma   90.00
#
_symmetry.space_group_name_H-M   'P 1'
#
loop_
_entity.id
_entity.type
_entity.pdbx_description
1 polymer ?
#
loop_
_entity_poly.entity_id
_entity_poly.type
_entity_poly.pdbx_seq_one_letter_code
_entity_poly.pdbx_strand_id
1 'polypeptide(L)'
;MTRSSLAAEEVVPMTMTRQGGDPMRALRGLEDGRASVRLRAALAVGSAPDPGFVDKLVERSAIEPEFFVRDMLTWALTRHPVSMTLPRLVREIRSQRPQARSQALHTLS
;
A
#
# COMPACT_ATOMS: atom_id res chain seq x y z
N MET A 1 -41.65 -2.20 35.68
CA MET A 1 -42.43 -2.13 34.43
C MET A 1 -42.39 -0.67 34.01
N THR A 2 -41.64 -0.25 32.99
CA THR A 2 -41.98 -0.42 31.57
C THR A 2 -40.69 -0.49 30.75
N ARG A 3 -40.52 -1.56 29.96
CA ARG A 3 -39.38 -1.75 29.05
C ARG A 3 -39.59 -0.87 27.82
N SER A 4 -38.69 0.07 27.57
CA SER A 4 -38.61 0.78 26.29
C SER A 4 -37.74 -0.04 25.35
N SER A 5 -38.37 -0.64 24.33
CA SER A 5 -37.72 -1.41 23.27
C SER A 5 -37.32 -0.45 22.16
N LEU A 6 -36.04 -0.08 22.12
CA LEU A 6 -35.44 0.59 20.96
C LEU A 6 -34.90 -0.48 20.03
N ALA A 7 -35.39 -0.42 18.79
CA ALA A 7 -35.06 -1.32 17.70
C ALA A 7 -33.54 -1.44 17.54
N ALA A 8 -33.07 -2.68 17.45
CA ALA A 8 -31.71 -2.97 17.03
C ALA A 8 -31.52 -2.39 15.62
N GLU A 9 -30.61 -1.43 15.48
CA GLU A 9 -30.05 -1.08 14.19
C GLU A 9 -29.43 -2.35 13.60
N GLU A 10 -30.06 -2.84 12.54
CA GLU A 10 -29.53 -3.87 11.68
C GLU A 10 -28.28 -3.30 11.00
N VAL A 11 -27.13 -3.51 11.65
CA VAL A 11 -25.82 -3.34 11.02
C VAL A 11 -25.77 -4.39 9.92
N VAL A 12 -26.20 -4.01 8.72
CA VAL A 12 -25.98 -4.80 7.51
C VAL A 12 -24.49 -5.10 7.50
N PRO A 13 -24.08 -6.37 7.63
CA PRO A 13 -22.68 -6.70 7.47
C PRO A 13 -22.37 -6.40 6.01
N MET A 14 -21.75 -5.25 5.76
CA MET A 14 -21.00 -4.99 4.55
C MET A 14 -20.01 -6.14 4.52
N THR A 15 -20.35 -7.19 3.77
CA THR A 15 -19.45 -8.29 3.47
C THR A 15 -18.28 -7.65 2.78
N MET A 16 -17.29 -7.22 3.57
CA MET A 16 -15.92 -7.15 3.14
C MET A 16 -15.61 -8.59 2.76
N THR A 17 -15.94 -8.93 1.52
CA THR A 17 -15.29 -10.04 0.86
C THR A 17 -13.83 -9.70 1.03
N ARG A 18 -13.20 -10.37 2.00
CA ARG A 18 -11.76 -10.43 2.11
C ARG A 18 -11.36 -11.20 0.86
N GLN A 19 -11.34 -10.49 -0.26
CA GLN A 19 -10.55 -10.85 -1.42
C GLN A 19 -9.10 -10.62 -0.97
N GLY A 20 -8.68 -11.42 0.02
CA GLY A 20 -7.29 -11.68 0.30
C GLY A 20 -6.81 -12.46 -0.90
N GLY A 21 -6.63 -11.76 -2.02
CA GLY A 21 -5.87 -12.29 -3.13
C GLY A 21 -4.53 -12.72 -2.58
N ASP A 22 -4.03 -13.84 -3.08
CA ASP A 22 -2.69 -14.35 -2.79
C ASP A 22 -1.70 -13.17 -2.73
N PRO A 23 -1.13 -12.85 -1.56
CA PRO A 23 -0.21 -11.72 -1.41
C PRO A 23 0.96 -11.79 -2.40
N MET A 24 1.38 -13.00 -2.76
CA MET A 24 2.42 -13.22 -3.78
C MET A 24 1.95 -12.84 -5.18
N ARG A 25 0.67 -13.04 -5.50
CA ARG A 25 0.07 -12.57 -6.75
C ARG A 25 -0.01 -11.04 -6.78
N ALA A 26 -0.36 -10.40 -5.67
CA ALA A 26 -0.34 -8.95 -5.57
C ALA A 26 1.08 -8.40 -5.76
N LEU A 27 2.08 -9.01 -5.13
CA LEU A 27 3.48 -8.62 -5.27
C LEU A 27 3.98 -8.71 -6.72
N ARG A 28 3.68 -9.82 -7.42
CA ARG A 28 3.96 -9.97 -8.87
C ARG A 28 3.25 -8.89 -9.71
N GLY A 29 2.04 -8.50 -9.31
CA GLY A 29 1.26 -7.48 -10.00
C GLY A 29 1.89 -6.09 -9.99
N LEU A 30 2.84 -5.79 -9.08
CA LEU A 30 3.60 -4.54 -9.08
C LEU A 30 4.50 -4.39 -10.31
N GLU A 31 4.85 -5.47 -10.99
CA GLU A 31 5.73 -5.47 -12.16
C GLU A 31 4.97 -5.50 -13.50
N ASP A 32 3.64 -5.58 -13.47
CA ASP A 32 2.82 -5.67 -14.69
C ASP A 32 2.99 -4.40 -15.55
N GLY A 33 3.07 -4.56 -16.87
CA GLY A 33 3.19 -3.43 -17.80
C GLY A 33 2.02 -2.45 -17.73
N ARG A 34 0.83 -2.89 -17.29
CA ARG A 34 -0.38 -2.06 -17.17
C ARG A 34 -0.44 -1.38 -15.80
N ALA A 35 -0.54 -0.07 -15.83
CA ALA A 35 -0.62 0.75 -14.64
C ALA A 35 -1.81 0.42 -13.72
N SER A 36 -2.97 0.07 -14.30
CA SER A 36 -4.16 -0.31 -13.53
C SER A 36 -3.97 -1.59 -12.70
N VAL A 37 -3.11 -2.51 -13.15
CA VAL A 37 -2.77 -3.71 -12.40
C VAL A 37 -1.84 -3.37 -11.25
N ARG A 38 -0.81 -2.56 -11.51
CA ARG A 38 0.12 -2.09 -10.48
C ARG A 38 -0.59 -1.31 -9.39
N LEU A 39 -1.55 -0.45 -9.77
CA LEU A 39 -2.39 0.29 -8.81
C LEU A 39 -3.17 -0.67 -7.89
N ARG A 40 -3.86 -1.67 -8.46
CA ARG A 40 -4.59 -2.67 -7.67
C ARG A 40 -3.67 -3.54 -6.82
N ALA A 41 -2.49 -3.86 -7.32
CA ALA A 41 -1.46 -4.59 -6.58
C ALA A 41 -0.97 -3.79 -5.36
N ALA A 42 -0.62 -2.51 -5.54
CA ALA A 42 -0.22 -1.63 -4.46
C ALA A 42 -1.35 -1.47 -3.42
N LEU A 43 -2.60 -1.32 -3.87
CA LEU A 43 -3.77 -1.27 -2.99
C LEU A 43 -3.92 -2.55 -2.16
N ALA A 44 -3.78 -3.72 -2.79
CA ALA A 44 -3.87 -5.01 -2.11
C ALA A 44 -2.75 -5.18 -1.07
N VAL A 45 -1.51 -4.86 -1.44
CA VAL A 45 -0.33 -4.90 -0.55
C VAL A 45 -0.49 -3.95 0.64
N GLY A 46 -0.97 -2.73 0.43
CA GLY A 46 -1.22 -1.79 1.53
C GLY A 46 -2.40 -2.18 2.42
N SER A 47 -3.41 -2.85 1.86
CA SER A 47 -4.59 -3.31 2.62
C SER A 47 -4.31 -4.54 3.50
N ALA A 48 -3.28 -5.32 3.15
CA ALA A 48 -2.81 -6.47 3.92
C ALA A 48 -1.28 -6.39 4.08
N PRO A 49 -0.77 -5.49 4.93
CA PRO A 49 0.66 -5.22 5.02
C PRO A 49 1.42 -6.43 5.61
N ASP A 50 2.54 -6.76 4.96
CA ASP A 50 3.52 -7.74 5.42
C ASP A 50 4.90 -7.06 5.36
N PRO A 51 5.70 -7.08 6.42
CA PRO A 51 7.07 -6.54 6.41
C PRO A 51 7.92 -7.01 5.22
N GLY A 52 7.69 -8.22 4.69
CA GLY A 52 8.35 -8.76 3.51
C GLY A 52 8.05 -8.03 2.20
N PHE A 53 7.03 -7.17 2.15
CA PHE A 53 6.68 -6.41 0.94
C PHE A 53 7.38 -5.06 0.84
N VAL A 54 7.98 -4.56 1.94
CA VAL A 54 8.57 -3.22 2.00
C VAL A 54 9.62 -3.01 0.93
N ASP A 55 10.55 -3.96 0.76
CA ASP A 55 11.63 -3.81 -0.21
C ASP A 55 11.09 -3.70 -1.64
N LYS A 56 10.04 -4.48 -1.98
CA LYS A 56 9.43 -4.42 -3.31
C LYS A 56 8.66 -3.12 -3.56
N LEU A 57 7.98 -2.60 -2.55
CA LEU A 57 7.31 -1.32 -2.63
C LEU A 57 8.32 -0.18 -2.88
N VAL A 58 9.45 -0.18 -2.16
CA VAL A 58 10.52 0.81 -2.33
C VAL A 58 11.14 0.70 -3.73
N GLU A 59 11.48 -0.51 -4.18
CA GLU A 59 11.98 -0.76 -5.54
C GLU A 59 11.01 -0.25 -6.61
N ARG A 60 9.71 -0.49 -6.43
CA ARG A 60 8.71 -0.04 -7.40
C ARG A 60 8.54 1.48 -7.38
N SER A 61 8.48 2.11 -6.22
CA SER A 61 8.41 3.56 -6.08
C SER A 61 9.57 4.28 -6.77
N ALA A 62 10.76 3.66 -6.77
CA ALA A 62 11.96 4.22 -7.39
C ALA A 62 11.88 4.36 -8.93
N ILE A 63 10.98 3.63 -9.59
CA ILE A 63 10.93 3.54 -11.06
C ILE A 63 9.52 3.71 -11.67
N GLU A 64 8.47 3.86 -10.85
CA GLU A 64 7.10 3.91 -11.34
C GLU A 64 6.81 5.18 -12.16
N PRO A 65 6.53 5.09 -13.47
CA PRO A 65 6.26 6.26 -14.30
C PRO A 65 4.91 6.93 -14.00
N GLU A 66 3.92 6.18 -13.51
CA GLU A 66 2.56 6.68 -13.35
C GLU A 66 2.33 7.34 -12.00
N PHE A 67 1.88 8.60 -12.02
CA PHE A 67 1.67 9.40 -10.80
C PHE A 67 0.72 8.73 -9.81
N PHE A 68 -0.46 8.31 -10.27
CA PHE A 68 -1.46 7.67 -9.39
C PHE A 68 -0.98 6.35 -8.78
N VAL A 69 -0.05 5.65 -9.45
CA VAL A 69 0.55 4.44 -8.87
C VAL A 69 1.60 4.81 -7.83
N ARG A 70 2.40 5.87 -8.04
CA ARG A 70 3.33 6.40 -7.02
C ARG A 70 2.62 6.84 -5.75
N ASP A 71 1.49 7.54 -5.87
CA ASP A 71 0.67 7.94 -4.72
C ASP A 71 0.16 6.70 -3.96
N MET A 72 -0.30 5.68 -4.68
CA MET A 72 -0.75 4.44 -4.04
C MET A 72 0.40 3.65 -3.40
N LEU A 73 1.59 3.65 -3.99
CA LEU A 73 2.78 3.03 -3.40
C LEU A 73 3.21 3.75 -2.12
N THR A 74 3.15 5.08 -2.12
CA THR A 74 3.38 5.90 -0.91
C THR A 74 2.37 5.56 0.17
N TRP A 75 1.07 5.52 -0.17
CA TRP A 75 0.04 5.06 0.76
C TRP A 75 0.35 3.66 1.30
N ALA A 76 0.66 2.69 0.43
CA ALA A 76 0.99 1.32 0.84
C ALA A 76 2.20 1.25 1.79
N LEU A 77 3.26 2.03 1.53
CA LEU A 77 4.42 2.12 2.42
C LEU A 77 4.03 2.64 3.81
N THR A 78 3.16 3.64 3.91
CA THR A 78 2.68 4.16 5.21
C THR A 78 1.80 3.18 6.00
N ARG A 79 1.38 2.06 5.40
CA ARG A 79 0.67 0.97 6.09
C ARG A 79 1.60 0.00 6.81
N HIS A 80 2.91 0.07 6.55
CA HIS A 80 3.92 -0.82 7.13
C HIS A 80 4.59 -0.18 8.35
N PRO A 81 5.19 -0.98 9.27
CA PRO A 81 5.90 -0.45 10.42
C PRO A 81 7.05 0.50 10.03
N VAL A 82 7.14 1.65 10.70
CA VAL A 82 8.19 2.67 10.46
C VAL A 82 9.60 2.09 10.62
N SER A 83 9.80 1.20 11.59
CA SER A 83 11.08 0.51 11.79
C SER A 83 11.54 -0.29 10.57
N MET A 84 10.60 -0.71 9.72
CA MET A 84 10.90 -1.38 8.47
C MET A 84 11.05 -0.40 7.31
N THR A 85 10.16 0.58 7.15
CA THR A 85 10.18 1.46 5.97
C THR A 85 11.27 2.53 6.03
N LEU A 86 11.49 3.16 7.19
CA LEU A 86 12.36 4.32 7.34
C LEU A 86 13.81 4.05 6.90
N PRO A 87 14.49 2.95 7.28
CA PRO A 87 15.85 2.69 6.84
C PRO A 87 15.99 2.56 5.31
N ARG A 88 14.99 1.99 4.63
CA ARG A 88 15.01 1.84 3.16
C ARG A 88 14.79 3.19 2.48
N LEU A 89 13.84 3.99 2.96
CA LEU A 89 13.58 5.33 2.40
C LEU A 89 14.78 6.26 2.57
N VAL A 90 15.44 6.25 3.74
CA VAL A 90 16.67 7.01 3.98
C VAL A 90 17.79 6.59 3.02
N ARG A 91 17.90 5.31 2.69
CA ARG A 91 18.85 4.83 1.67
C ARG A 91 18.53 5.40 0.29
N GLU A 92 17.26 5.43 -0.11
CA GLU A 92 16.84 5.94 -1.42
C GLU A 92 17.09 7.45 -1.60
N ILE A 93 17.15 8.24 -0.52
CA ILE A 93 17.57 9.66 -0.59
C ILE A 93 18.98 9.81 -1.19
N ARG A 94 19.85 8.79 -1.02
CA ARG A 94 21.20 8.76 -1.57
C ARG A 94 21.28 8.08 -2.95
N SER A 95 20.16 7.66 -3.51
CA SER A 95 20.10 7.00 -4.81
C SER A 95 20.60 7.90 -5.93
N GLN A 96 21.30 7.34 -6.90
CA GLN A 96 21.68 8.06 -8.12
C GLN A 96 20.45 8.37 -9.00
N ARG A 97 19.34 7.65 -8.81
CA ARG A 97 18.09 7.85 -9.57
C ARG A 97 17.29 9.03 -9.00
N PRO A 98 17.04 10.11 -9.78
CA PRO A 98 16.30 11.26 -9.28
C PRO A 98 14.89 10.94 -8.79
N GLN A 99 14.19 10.02 -9.48
CA GLN A 99 12.84 9.59 -9.09
C GLN A 99 12.82 8.90 -7.74
N ALA A 100 13.79 8.02 -7.48
CA ALA A 100 13.90 7.33 -6.19
C ALA A 100 14.12 8.31 -5.04
N ARG A 101 15.02 9.29 -5.21
CA ARG A 101 15.22 10.36 -4.23
C ARG A 101 13.95 11.17 -3.99
N SER A 102 13.29 11.61 -5.07
CA SER A 102 12.07 12.41 -4.99
C SER A 102 10.93 11.66 -4.30
N GLN A 103 10.73 10.38 -4.62
CA GLN A 103 9.70 9.56 -3.98
C GLN A 103 10.02 9.29 -2.51
N ALA A 104 11.27 8.97 -2.18
CA ALA A 104 11.68 8.80 -0.80
C ALA A 104 11.43 10.07 0.04
N LEU A 105 11.82 11.24 -0.49
CA LEU A 105 11.56 12.52 0.18
C LEU A 105 10.06 12.80 0.32
N HIS A 106 9.26 12.52 -0.72
CA HIS A 106 7.81 12.68 -0.66
C HIS A 106 7.14 11.77 0.38
N THR A 107 7.59 10.52 0.53
CA THR A 107 7.06 9.62 1.55
C THR A 107 7.47 10.05 2.97
N LEU A 108 8.58 10.79 3.13
CA LEU A 108 9.12 11.19 4.43
C LEU A 108 8.66 12.56 4.93
N SER A 109 8.03 13.39 4.07
CA SER A 109 7.50 14.71 4.42
C SER A 109 6.16 14.63 5.13
#